data_AF-A0A9D1ZXY6-F1
#
_entry.id   AF-A0A9D1ZXY6-F1
#
_cell.length_a   1.000
_cell.length_b   1.000
_cell.length_c   1.000
_cell.angle_alpha   90.00
_cell.angle_beta   90.00
_cell.angle_gamma   90.00
#
_symmetry.space_group_name_H-M   'P 1'
#
loop_
_entity.id
_entity.type
_entity.pdbx_description
1 polymer ?
#
loop_
_entity_poly.entity_id
_entity_poly.type
_entity_poly.pdbx_seq_one_letter_code
_entity_poly.pdbx_strand_id
1 'polypeptide(L)' 'MCDSAWESMEKFVKELARGGGNFYDGWMRDSHSAMISCNDGFRPVSFYIEKISASDKIL' A
#
# COMPACT_ATOMS: atom_id res chain seq x y z
N MET A 1 -7.88 10.33 -7.75
CA MET A 1 -7.78 8.85 -7.83
C MET A 1 -9.10 8.31 -8.36
N CYS A 2 -9.10 7.28 -9.21
CA CYS A 2 -10.33 6.63 -9.69
C CYS A 2 -10.71 5.43 -8.80
N ASP A 3 -11.93 4.90 -8.96
CA ASP A 3 -12.44 3.81 -8.14
C ASP A 3 -11.59 2.54 -8.27
N SER A 4 -11.25 2.10 -9.49
CA SER A 4 -10.40 0.91 -9.70
C SER A 4 -9.01 1.03 -9.07
N ALA A 5 -8.45 2.24 -9.05
CA ALA A 5 -7.19 2.51 -8.37
C ALA A 5 -7.34 2.40 -6.84
N TRP A 6 -8.45 2.90 -6.28
CA TRP A 6 -8.75 2.74 -4.87
C TRP A 6 -8.98 1.28 -4.49
N GLU A 7 -9.79 0.55 -5.25
CA GLU A 7 -10.07 -0.87 -5.04
C GLU A 7 -8.79 -1.72 -5.08
N SER A 8 -7.86 -1.40 -5.97
CA SER A 8 -6.54 -2.05 -6.03
C SER A 8 -5.72 -1.84 -4.74
N MET A 9 -5.85 -0.67 -4.10
CA MET A 9 -5.11 -0.31 -2.88
C MET A 9 -5.82 -0.69 -1.58
N GLU A 10 -7.15 -0.75 -1.59
CA GLU A 10 -8.01 -0.75 -0.41
C GLU A 10 -7.61 -1.83 0.61
N LYS A 11 -7.35 -3.05 0.13
CA LYS A 11 -6.90 -4.17 0.97
C LYS A 11 -5.62 -3.83 1.74
N PHE A 12 -4.61 -3.29 1.07
CA PHE A 12 -3.32 -2.98 1.65
C PHE A 12 -3.42 -1.80 2.63
N VAL A 13 -4.14 -0.75 2.24
CA VAL A 13 -4.36 0.43 3.09
C VAL A 13 -5.09 0.03 4.38
N LYS A 14 -6.18 -0.74 4.28
CA LYS A 14 -6.95 -1.16 5.46
C LYS A 14 -6.14 -2.07 6.39
N GLU A 15 -5.35 -2.98 5.84
CA GLU A 15 -4.52 -3.89 6.64
C GLU A 15 -3.41 -3.12 7.38
N LEU A 16 -2.68 -2.24 6.68
CA LEU A 16 -1.66 -1.39 7.29
C LEU A 16 -2.25 -0.46 8.36
N ALA A 17 -3.43 0.11 8.11
CA ALA A 17 -4.11 0.99 9.07
C ALA A 17 -4.53 0.27 10.36
N ARG A 18 -4.82 -1.04 10.28
CA ARG A 18 -5.12 -1.88 11.47
C ARG A 18 -3.87 -2.34 12.21
N GLY A 19 -2.68 -1.95 11.74
CA GLY A 19 -1.41 -2.39 12.30
C GLY A 19 -0.95 -3.77 11.83
N GLY A 20 -1.60 -4.32 10.79
CA GLY A 20 -1.12 -5.50 10.09
C GLY A 20 0.03 -5.16 9.13
N GLY A 21 0.31 -6.11 8.22
CA GLY A 21 1.41 -6.01 7.27
C GLY A 21 1.94 -7.40 6.93
N ASN A 22 3.23 -7.47 6.62
CA ASN A 22 3.95 -8.69 6.21
C ASN A 22 3.21 -9.44 5.10
N PHE A 23 2.81 -8.71 4.06
CA PHE A 23 2.04 -9.26 2.95
C PHE A 23 2.81 -10.40 2.27
N TYR A 24 2.08 -11.46 1.91
CA TYR A 24 2.58 -12.62 1.15
C TYR A 24 3.92 -13.16 1.67
N ASP A 25 4.00 -13.41 2.98
CA ASP A 25 5.15 -14.01 3.67
C ASP A 25 6.49 -13.31 3.40
N GLY A 26 6.55 -12.00 3.68
CA GLY A 26 7.79 -11.23 3.57
C GLY A 26 8.07 -10.68 2.17
N TRP A 27 7.03 -10.43 1.37
CA TRP A 27 7.15 -9.91 0.01
C TRP A 27 7.96 -8.62 -0.08
N MET A 28 7.73 -7.70 0.86
CA MET A 28 8.44 -6.42 0.94
C MET A 28 9.53 -6.48 2.01
N ARG A 29 10.63 -5.73 1.79
CA ARG A 29 11.71 -5.58 2.79
C ARG A 29 11.19 -4.96 4.10
N ASP A 30 10.31 -3.96 3.99
CA ASP A 30 9.57 -3.42 5.13
C ASP A 30 8.19 -4.08 5.18
N SER A 31 7.92 -4.77 6.29
CA SER A 31 6.65 -5.46 6.51
C SER A 31 5.45 -4.50 6.61
N HIS A 32 5.67 -3.21 6.86
CA HIS A 32 4.62 -2.20 6.91
C HIS A 32 4.51 -1.39 5.61
N SER A 33 4.97 -1.96 4.50
CA SER A 33 4.88 -1.36 3.16
C SER A 33 4.30 -2.31 2.12
N ALA A 34 3.82 -1.77 1.01
CA ALA A 34 3.39 -2.51 -0.17
C ALA A 34 3.70 -1.71 -1.44
N MET A 35 4.15 -2.41 -2.50
CA MET A 35 4.31 -1.83 -3.83
C MET A 35 3.41 -2.54 -4.84
N ILE A 36 2.39 -1.85 -5.33
CA ILE A 36 1.35 -2.43 -6.19
C ILE A 36 1.07 -1.56 -7.41
N SER A 37 0.38 -2.11 -8.41
CA SER A 37 -0.08 -1.36 -9.58
C SER A 37 -1.60 -1.42 -9.71
N CYS A 38 -2.18 -0.36 -10.27
CA CYS A 38 -3.57 -0.35 -10.70
C CYS A 38 -3.78 -1.44 -11.75
N ASN A 39 -4.86 -2.21 -11.61
CA ASN A 39 -5.21 -3.29 -12.53
C ASN A 39 -6.27 -2.88 -13.58
N ASP A 40 -6.50 -1.58 -13.78
CA ASP A 40 -7.51 -1.07 -14.72
C ASP A 40 -7.18 -1.30 -16.21
N GLY A 41 -5.96 -1.75 -16.51
CA GLY A 41 -5.51 -2.13 -17.85
C GLY A 41 -5.31 -0.96 -18.82
N PHE A 42 -5.70 0.26 -18.45
CA PHE A 42 -5.65 1.44 -19.32
C PHE A 42 -4.55 2.41 -18.92
N ARG A 43 -4.33 2.58 -17.62
CA ARG A 43 -3.39 3.57 -17.09
C ARG A 43 -2.35 2.87 -16.24
N PRO A 44 -1.08 2.82 -16.66
CA PRO A 44 -0.01 2.23 -15.85
C PRO A 44 0.28 3.16 -14.68
N VAL A 45 -0.31 2.87 -13.52
CA VAL A 45 -0.09 3.60 -12.27
C VAL A 45 0.41 2.61 -11.22
N SER A 46 1.54 2.92 -10.60
CA SER A 46 2.07 2.16 -9.47
C SER A 46 2.00 3.00 -8.20
N PHE A 47 1.76 2.33 -7.07
CA PHE A 47 1.64 2.91 -5.75
C PHE A 47 2.67 2.28 -4.83
N TYR A 48 3.34 3.13 -4.06
CA TYR A 48 4.04 2.74 -2.86
C TYR A 48 3.18 3.16 -1.66
N ILE A 49 2.80 2.20 -0.84
CA ILE A 49 1.93 2.41 0.32
C ILE A 49 2.74 2.02 1.55
N GLU A 50 2.82 2.93 2.51
CA GLU A 50 3.53 2.68 3.76
C GLU A 50 2.73 3.20 4.95
N LYS A 51 2.87 2.51 6.08
CA LYS A 51 2.37 3.00 7.36
C LYS A 51 3.32 4.06 7.91
N ILE A 52 2.84 5.28 8.05
CA ILE A 52 3.60 6.37 8.66
C ILE A 52 3.52 6.24 10.19
N SER A 53 4.67 6.11 10.87
CA SER A 53 4.72 6.21 12.34
C SER A 53 4.73 7.68 12.79
N ALA A 54 4.30 7.93 14.03
CA ALA A 54 4.39 9.27 14.62
C ALA A 54 5.84 9.79 14.69
N SER A 55 6.82 8.88 14.75
CA SER A 55 8.25 9.18 14.75
C SER A 55 8.83 9.40 13.34
N ASP A 56 8.15 8.91 12.29
CA ASP A 56 8.55 9.09 10.89
C ASP A 56 7.99 10.38 10.29
N LYS A 57 7.30 11.19 11.10
CA LYS A 57 7.05 12.60 10.80
C LYS A 57 8.40 13.34 10.80
N ILE A 58 9.10 13.27 9.68
CA ILE A 58 10.18 14.19 9.36
C ILE A 58 9.53 15.58 9.20
N LEU A 59 9.87 16.50 10.11
CA LEU A 59 9.81 17.98 10.00
C LEU A 59 8.44 18.62 9.68
#